data_AF-A0A964D7W6-F1
#
_entry.id   AF-A0A964D7W6-F1
#
_cell.length_a   1.000
_cell.length_b   1.000
_cell.length_c   1.000
_cell.angle_alpha   90.00
_cell.angle_beta   90.00
_cell.angle_gamma   90.00
#
_symmetry.space_group_name_H-M   'P 1'
#
loop_
_entity.id
_entity.type
_entity.pdbx_description
1 polymer ?
#
loop_
_entity_poly.entity_id
_entity_poly.type
_entity_poly.pdbx_seq_one_letter_code
_entity_poly.pdbx_strand_id
1 'polypeptide(L)' 'MVHIRFEGRSYDVAENQLGITVGMSDKTIQERLANHFDVKSDRFESYVLDRRPSGDLIVRPEAVYG' A
#
# COMPACT_ATOMS: atom_id res chain seq x y z
N MET A 1 9.54 1.91 6.04
CA MET A 1 8.21 2.43 6.50
C MET A 1 7.21 2.29 5.36
N VAL A 2 5.91 2.13 5.64
CA VAL A 2 4.88 2.12 4.58
C VAL A 2 4.06 3.40 4.64
N HIS A 3 4.20 4.23 3.61
CA HIS A 3 3.49 5.50 3.45
C HIS A 3 2.28 5.29 2.55
N ILE A 4 1.07 5.43 3.09
CA ILE A 4 -0.17 5.04 2.41
C ILE A 4 -1.06 6.26 2.24
N ARG A 5 -1.39 6.62 1.00
CA ARG A 5 -2.41 7.61 0.66
C ARG A 5 -3.71 6.89 0.34
N PHE A 6 -4.67 6.84 1.26
CA PHE A 6 -5.95 6.15 1.09
C PHE A 6 -7.12 7.11 1.35
N GLU A 7 -8.08 7.18 0.42
CA GLU A 7 -9.29 8.03 0.51
C GLU A 7 -9.02 9.49 0.94
N GLY A 8 -7.98 10.11 0.38
CA GLY A 8 -7.63 11.49 0.68
C GLY A 8 -6.93 11.71 2.03
N ARG A 9 -6.57 10.64 2.73
CA ARG A 9 -5.80 10.65 3.98
C ARG A 9 -4.44 9.97 3.79
N SER A 10 -3.47 10.40 4.58
CA SER A 10 -2.12 9.82 4.57
C SER A 10 -1.88 9.09 5.89
N TYR A 11 -1.29 7.90 5.81
CA TYR A 11 -0.99 7.02 6.94
C TYR A 11 0.47 6.57 6.86
N ASP A 12 1.13 6.51 8.00
CA ASP A 12 2.46 5.94 8.13
C ASP A 12 2.35 4.70 9.02
N VAL A 13 2.61 3.53 8.43
CA VAL A 13 2.44 2.23 9.10
C VAL A 13 3.73 1.44 8.99
N ALA A 14 4.14 0.81 10.09
CA ALA A 14 5.32 -0.04 10.06
C ALA A 14 5.04 -1.35 9.30
N GLU A 15 6.04 -1.84 8.55
CA GLU A 15 5.88 -3.06 7.73
C GLU A 15 5.47 -4.28 8.57
N ASN A 16 5.97 -4.36 9.80
CA ASN A 16 5.64 -5.43 10.74
C ASN A 16 4.16 -5.39 11.19
N GLN A 17 3.54 -4.22 11.28
CA GLN A 17 2.12 -4.08 11.61
C GLN A 17 1.23 -4.56 10.46
N LEU A 18 1.70 -4.44 9.22
CA LEU A 18 1.02 -4.93 8.02
C LEU A 18 1.38 -6.37 7.66
N GLY A 19 2.37 -6.96 8.35
CA GLY A 19 2.92 -8.26 7.99
C GLY A 19 3.55 -8.28 6.58
N ILE A 20 4.11 -7.15 6.15
CA ILE A 20 4.79 -7.00 4.86
C ILE A 20 6.27 -7.35 5.05
N THR A 21 6.81 -8.15 4.13
CA THR A 21 8.24 -8.48 4.08
C THR A 21 8.82 -8.11 2.73
N VAL A 22 10.14 -7.87 2.72
CA VAL A 22 10.90 -7.67 1.47
C VAL A 22 10.70 -8.88 0.56
N GLY A 23 10.39 -8.61 -0.71
CA GLY A 23 10.16 -9.65 -1.74
C GLY A 23 8.71 -10.12 -1.87
N MET A 24 7.77 -9.65 -1.04
CA MET A 24 6.35 -9.87 -1.29
C MET A 24 5.92 -9.26 -2.62
N SER A 25 5.02 -9.98 -3.32
CA SER A 25 4.40 -9.49 -4.55
C SER A 25 3.45 -8.32 -4.27
N ASP A 26 3.27 -7.44 -5.25
CA ASP A 26 2.38 -6.28 -5.13
C ASP A 26 0.96 -6.70 -4.77
N LYS A 27 0.47 -7.77 -5.39
CA LYS A 27 -0.86 -8.32 -5.11
C LYS A 27 -1.01 -8.74 -3.64
N THR A 28 -0.02 -9.44 -3.11
CA THR A 28 -0.03 -9.86 -1.69
C THR A 28 -0.01 -8.65 -0.76
N ILE A 29 0.75 -7.61 -1.09
CA ILE A 29 0.79 -6.37 -0.31
C ILE A 29 -0.57 -5.65 -0.37
N GLN A 30 -1.18 -5.53 -1.56
CA GLN A 30 -2.52 -4.95 -1.73
C GLN A 30 -3.58 -5.70 -0.90
N GLU A 31 -3.54 -7.03 -0.87
CA GLU A 31 -4.41 -7.85 -0.01
C GLU A 31 -4.18 -7.57 1.49
N ARG A 32 -2.93 -7.44 1.94
CA ARG A 32 -2.60 -7.07 3.33
C ARG A 32 -3.14 -5.70 3.70
N LEU A 33 -3.02 -4.73 2.80
CA LEU A 33 -3.54 -3.38 2.98
C LEU A 33 -5.07 -3.40 3.06
N ALA A 34 -5.75 -4.11 2.15
CA ALA A 34 -7.20 -4.24 2.17
C ALA A 34 -7.70 -4.80 3.50
N ASN A 35 -7.05 -5.86 4.01
CA ASN A 35 -7.35 -6.43 5.32
C ASN A 35 -7.09 -5.45 6.48
N HIS A 36 -6.01 -4.65 6.41
CA HIS A 36 -5.69 -3.68 7.45
C HIS A 36 -6.70 -2.53 7.54
N PHE A 37 -7.18 -2.05 6.39
CA PHE A 37 -8.20 -1.00 6.32
C PHE A 37 -9.65 -1.52 6.42
N ASP A 38 -9.83 -2.83 6.60
CA ASP A 38 -11.13 -3.51 6.64
C ASP A 38 -12.00 -3.19 5.40
N VAL A 39 -11.37 -3.29 4.23
CA VAL A 39 -12.02 -3.07 2.93
C VAL A 39 -11.82 -4.26 2.00
N LYS A 40 -12.62 -4.31 0.94
CA LYS A 40 -12.44 -5.31 -0.14
C LYS A 40 -11.11 -5.11 -0.86
N SER A 41 -10.54 -6.20 -1.37
CA SER A 41 -9.25 -6.19 -2.09
C SER A 41 -9.24 -5.31 -3.33
N ASP A 42 -10.39 -5.19 -4.00
CA ASP A 42 -10.60 -4.33 -5.18
C ASP A 42 -10.27 -2.86 -4.92
N ARG A 43 -10.39 -2.39 -3.67
CA ARG A 43 -10.08 -1.00 -3.29
C ARG A 43 -8.62 -0.64 -3.48
N PHE A 44 -7.71 -1.62 -3.42
CA PHE A 44 -6.28 -1.41 -3.60
C PHE A 44 -5.75 -1.90 -4.96
N GLU A 45 -6.58 -2.49 -5.82
CA GLU A 45 -6.14 -3.02 -7.12
C GLU A 45 -5.53 -1.94 -8.04
N SER A 46 -6.11 -0.73 -8.03
CA SER A 46 -5.61 0.42 -8.81
C SER A 46 -4.52 1.23 -8.09
N TYR A 47 -4.06 0.78 -6.92
CA TYR A 47 -3.03 1.50 -6.18
C TYR A 47 -1.64 1.11 -6.68
N VAL A 48 -0.82 2.12 -6.88
CA VAL A 48 0.59 1.99 -7.25
C VAL A 48 1.44 1.80 -6.01
N LEU A 49 2.28 0.77 -6.02
CA LEU A 49 3.26 0.45 -4.99
C LEU A 49 4.67 0.83 -5.49
N ASP A 50 5.25 1.88 -4.92
CA ASP A 50 6.61 2.34 -5.24
C ASP A 50 7.58 1.93 -4.13
N ARG A 51 8.53 1.04 -4.46
CA ARG A 51 9.58 0.56 -3.57
C ARG A 51 10.81 1.45 -3.71
N ARG A 52 11.11 2.22 -2.66
CA ARG A 52 12.24 3.13 -2.63
C ARG A 52 13.54 2.39 -2.32
N PRO A 53 14.69 2.80 -2.88
CA PRO A 53 15.99 2.26 -2.50
C PRO A 53 16.33 2.42 -1.01
N SER A 54 15.68 3.35 -0.30
CA SER A 54 15.81 3.52 1.15
C SER A 54 15.18 2.39 1.96
N GLY A 55 14.35 1.54 1.34
CA GLY A 55 13.56 0.51 2.01
C GLY A 55 12.13 0.95 2.36
N ASP A 56 11.72 2.17 2.00
CA ASP A 56 10.35 2.61 2.20
C ASP A 56 9.43 2.15 1.06
N LEU A 57 8.18 1.89 1.40
CA LEU A 57 7.12 1.54 0.48
C LEU A 57 6.10 2.67 0.42
N ILE A 58 5.88 3.24 -0.75
CA ILE A 58 4.86 4.27 -0.98
C ILE A 58 3.67 3.61 -1.69
N VAL A 59 2.49 3.75 -1.09
CA VAL A 59 1.22 3.23 -1.60
C VAL A 59 0.33 4.41 -1.92
N ARG A 60 -0.05 4.57 -3.17
CA ARG A 60 -0.84 5.72 -3.63
C ARG A 60 -1.85 5.31 -4.71
N PRO A 61 -2.98 6.02 -4.84
CA PRO A 61 -3.84 5.82 -6.00
C PRO A 61 -3.06 6.08 -7.29
N GLU A 62 -3.43 5.37 -8.35
CA GLU A 62 -2.99 5.71 -9.70
C GLU A 62 -3.34 7.17 -10.03
N ALA A 63 -2.39 7.88 -10.64
CA ALA A 63 -2.62 9.25 -11.06
C ALA A 63 -3.50 9.22 -12.31
N VAL A 64 -4.79 9.52 -12.14
CA VAL A 64 -5.72 9.68 -13.26
C VAL A 64 -5.70 11.15 -13.67
N TYR A 65 -5.16 11.44 -14.85
CA TYR A 65 -5.35 12.74 -15.50
C TYR A 65 -6.74 12.75 -16.12
N GLY A 66 -7.59 13.66 -15.66
CA GLY A 66 -8.91 13.94 -16.25
C GLY A 66 -8.83 14.96 -17.37
#